data_AF-A0A818Q6L0-F1
#
_entry.id   AF-A0A818Q6L0-F1
#
_cell.length_a   1.000
_cell.length_b   1.000
_cell.length_c   1.000
_cell.angle_alpha   90.00
_cell.angle_beta   90.00
_cell.angle_gamma   90.00
#
_symmetry.space_group_name_H-M   'P 1'
#
loop_
_entity.id
_entity.type
_entity.pdbx_description
1 polymer ?
#
loop_
_entity_poly.entity_id
_entity_poly.type
_entity_poly.pdbx_seq_one_letter_code
_entity_poly.pdbx_strand_id
1 'polypeptide(L)'
;MPTSQSTLESVEEKKPGDGMFSSDSKSTLHSLREQEKIALQSINKLTEDEMTQIDQWLFILHNTYENLEYPSSLRVFQATTYFNDEQQLWYEQTKAEINNDWSHFCDRLKRHIQDRQKTPINSSSMNHSLPDINEITSLENLIDTKFIKYSGIGDAKAWLLQTMNQFKQHGLRRIEQFQSIPFLLIDEAYLWYVGHIDLITNFESFSKLFLQQYSSTSPPAQNNIPIEVDVPSISISSSLSTSHLQQTIADEIIKKPTYFRGSKDDVHEWLEKLEQRFQMAKWNDEQKLQYISIHLQGDAYR
;
A
#
# COMPACT_ATOMS: atom_id res chain seq x y z
N MET A 1 58.82 -26.65 58.63
CA MET A 1 59.31 -26.15 57.34
C MET A 1 58.97 -27.18 56.27
N PRO A 2 57.76 -27.07 55.71
CA PRO A 2 57.61 -27.21 54.26
C PRO A 2 56.63 -26.20 53.63
N THR A 3 57.07 -25.68 52.49
CA THR A 3 56.39 -25.54 51.19
C THR A 3 54.95 -25.03 51.12
N SER A 4 54.85 -23.75 50.74
CA SER A 4 53.68 -23.12 50.12
C SER A 4 53.32 -23.76 48.78
N GLN A 5 52.04 -24.04 48.55
CA GLN A 5 51.44 -24.07 47.21
C GLN A 5 50.09 -23.34 47.24
N SER A 6 50.06 -22.21 46.54
CA SER A 6 48.90 -21.38 46.24
C SER A 6 48.42 -21.78 44.85
N THR A 7 47.24 -22.38 44.76
CA THR A 7 46.54 -22.62 43.49
C THR A 7 45.58 -21.46 43.25
N LEU A 8 45.91 -20.60 42.30
CA LEU A 8 45.01 -19.60 41.72
C LEU A 8 44.22 -20.29 40.61
N GLU A 9 42.91 -20.42 40.81
CA GLU A 9 41.95 -20.73 39.74
C GLU A 9 41.76 -19.48 38.87
N SER A 10 42.22 -19.54 37.62
CA SER A 10 41.86 -18.58 36.59
C SER A 10 40.53 -19.00 35.97
N VAL A 11 39.47 -18.22 36.23
CA VAL A 11 38.20 -18.33 35.51
C VAL A 11 38.37 -17.66 34.15
N GLU A 12 38.38 -18.49 33.11
CA GLU A 12 38.44 -18.07 31.70
C GLU A 12 37.06 -17.56 31.27
N GLU A 13 36.93 -16.24 31.19
CA GLU A 13 35.74 -15.53 30.71
C GLU A 13 35.56 -15.78 29.20
N LYS A 14 34.70 -16.74 28.86
CA LYS A 14 34.22 -16.94 27.48
C LYS A 14 33.39 -15.73 27.06
N LYS A 15 33.99 -14.88 26.22
CA LYS A 15 33.26 -13.88 25.41
C LYS A 15 32.15 -14.57 24.61
N PRO A 16 30.89 -14.10 24.67
CA PRO A 16 29.86 -14.55 23.75
C PRO A 16 30.19 -14.00 22.35
N GLY A 17 30.35 -14.94 21.41
CA GLY A 17 30.61 -14.63 20.01
C GLY A 17 29.50 -13.78 19.41
N ASP A 18 29.94 -12.79 18.64
CA ASP A 18 29.11 -11.94 17.79
C ASP A 18 28.08 -12.76 17.01
N GLY A 19 26.84 -12.29 17.08
CA GLY A 19 25.71 -12.86 16.36
C GLY A 19 25.97 -12.87 14.86
N MET A 20 26.13 -14.07 14.31
CA MET A 20 25.78 -14.37 12.92
C MET A 20 24.29 -14.05 12.74
N PHE A 21 23.98 -12.83 12.29
CA PHE A 21 22.70 -12.57 11.65
C PHE A 21 22.65 -13.43 10.39
N SER A 22 21.82 -14.47 10.47
CA SER A 22 21.69 -15.55 9.50
C SER A 22 21.32 -15.02 8.10
N SER A 23 22.19 -15.31 7.13
CA SER A 23 21.93 -15.15 5.69
C SER A 23 20.76 -16.01 5.18
N ASP A 24 20.25 -16.95 5.98
CA ASP A 24 19.20 -17.89 5.57
C ASP A 24 17.82 -17.23 5.51
N SER A 25 17.56 -16.21 6.33
CA SER A 25 16.23 -15.56 6.38
C SER A 25 15.88 -14.80 5.09
N LYS A 26 16.87 -14.19 4.44
CA LYS A 26 16.68 -13.52 3.13
C LYS A 26 16.44 -14.53 2.00
N SER A 27 17.10 -15.69 2.07
CA SER A 27 16.89 -16.78 1.10
C SER A 27 15.47 -17.36 1.20
N THR A 28 14.94 -17.50 2.42
CA THR A 28 13.58 -18.01 2.65
C THR A 28 12.50 -17.04 2.16
N LEU A 29 12.65 -15.73 2.41
CA LEU A 29 11.67 -14.74 1.95
C LEU A 29 11.62 -14.60 0.42
N HIS A 30 12.78 -14.59 -0.25
CA HIS A 30 12.82 -14.60 -1.71
C HIS A 30 12.17 -15.86 -2.29
N SER A 31 12.36 -17.01 -1.64
CA SER A 31 11.72 -18.27 -2.06
C SER A 31 10.20 -18.22 -1.91
N LEU A 32 9.68 -17.64 -0.82
CA LEU A 32 8.24 -17.48 -0.59
C LEU A 32 7.61 -16.57 -1.65
N ARG A 33 8.30 -15.49 -2.03
CA ARG A 33 7.84 -14.56 -3.07
C ARG A 33 7.79 -15.18 -4.46
N GLU A 34 8.80 -15.96 -4.83
CA GLU A 34 8.78 -16.69 -6.09
C GLU A 34 7.67 -17.74 -6.10
N GLN A 35 7.43 -18.42 -4.98
CA GLN A 35 6.32 -19.36 -4.85
C GLN A 35 4.95 -18.66 -4.97
N GLU A 36 4.78 -17.51 -4.33
CA GLU A 36 3.61 -16.65 -4.46
C GLU A 36 3.40 -16.20 -5.91
N LYS A 37 4.44 -15.72 -6.58
CA LYS A 37 4.40 -15.32 -7.99
C LYS A 37 3.98 -16.46 -8.90
N ILE A 38 4.58 -17.64 -8.74
CA ILE A 38 4.24 -18.84 -9.52
C ILE A 38 2.78 -19.23 -9.26
N ALA A 39 2.32 -19.18 -8.02
CA ALA A 39 0.95 -19.51 -7.66
C ALA A 39 -0.05 -18.52 -8.30
N LEU A 40 0.25 -17.21 -8.27
CA LEU A 40 -0.60 -16.17 -8.85
C LEU A 40 -0.63 -16.17 -10.38
N GLN A 41 0.45 -16.63 -11.04
CA GLN A 41 0.51 -16.79 -12.50
C GLN A 41 -0.44 -17.85 -13.05
N SER A 42 -0.89 -18.79 -12.20
CA SER A 42 -1.87 -19.81 -12.59
C SER A 42 -3.31 -19.26 -12.71
N ILE A 43 -3.55 -18.04 -12.24
CA ILE A 43 -4.88 -17.41 -12.24
C ILE A 43 -5.07 -16.62 -13.53
N ASN A 44 -6.07 -17.02 -14.32
CA ASN A 44 -6.49 -16.29 -15.51
C ASN A 44 -7.28 -15.02 -15.17
N LYS A 45 -7.22 -14.02 -16.05
CA LYS A 45 -8.16 -12.89 -16.03
C LYS A 45 -9.60 -13.40 -16.18
N LEU A 46 -10.55 -12.70 -15.56
CA LEU A 46 -11.97 -13.04 -15.65
C LEU A 46 -12.53 -12.65 -17.02
N THR A 47 -12.42 -13.55 -18.00
CA THR A 47 -12.95 -13.40 -19.37
C THR A 47 -14.38 -13.93 -19.48
N GLU A 48 -15.03 -13.77 -20.65
CA GLU A 48 -16.36 -14.35 -20.88
C GLU A 48 -16.38 -15.88 -20.72
N ASP A 49 -15.32 -16.57 -21.16
CA ASP A 49 -15.19 -18.01 -20.98
C ASP A 49 -15.12 -18.38 -19.49
N GLU A 50 -14.31 -17.66 -18.71
CA GLU A 50 -14.22 -17.89 -17.26
C GLU A 50 -15.52 -17.52 -16.53
N MET A 51 -16.29 -16.54 -17.03
CA MET A 51 -17.62 -16.26 -16.50
C MET A 51 -18.60 -17.42 -16.71
N THR A 52 -18.46 -18.20 -17.79
CA THR A 52 -19.28 -19.41 -17.95
C THR A 52 -18.90 -20.52 -16.97
N GLN A 53 -17.66 -20.49 -16.46
CA GLN A 53 -17.12 -21.46 -15.51
C GLN A 53 -16.77 -20.81 -14.15
N ILE A 54 -17.59 -19.84 -13.72
CA ILE A 54 -17.27 -18.99 -12.56
C ILE A 54 -17.00 -19.78 -11.27
N ASP A 55 -17.66 -20.92 -11.07
CA ASP A 55 -17.42 -21.78 -9.91
C ASP A 55 -16.02 -22.39 -9.92
N GLN A 56 -15.53 -22.79 -11.10
CA GLN A 56 -14.19 -23.34 -11.27
C GLN A 56 -13.13 -22.25 -11.11
N TRP A 57 -13.35 -21.06 -11.67
CA TRP A 57 -12.45 -19.93 -11.51
C TRP A 57 -12.32 -19.49 -10.04
N LEU A 58 -13.45 -19.39 -9.33
CA LEU A 58 -13.46 -19.09 -7.89
C LEU A 58 -12.82 -20.19 -7.04
N PHE A 59 -12.96 -21.46 -7.43
CA PHE A 59 -12.30 -22.57 -6.75
C PHE A 59 -10.77 -22.50 -6.88
N ILE A 60 -10.26 -22.17 -8.08
CA ILE A 60 -8.82 -21.97 -8.32
C ILE A 60 -8.31 -20.82 -7.42
N LEU A 61 -9.01 -19.68 -7.43
CA LEU A 61 -8.65 -18.54 -6.56
C LEU A 61 -8.63 -18.91 -5.08
N HIS A 62 -9.69 -19.57 -4.61
CA HIS A 62 -9.83 -19.93 -3.21
C HIS A 62 -8.66 -20.81 -2.75
N ASN A 63 -8.35 -21.86 -3.50
CA ASN A 63 -7.24 -22.76 -3.17
C ASN A 63 -5.89 -22.04 -3.20
N THR A 64 -5.65 -21.22 -4.23
CA THR A 64 -4.41 -20.45 -4.33
C THR A 64 -4.24 -19.52 -3.13
N TYR A 65 -5.28 -18.77 -2.76
CA TYR A 65 -5.22 -17.83 -1.65
C TYR A 65 -5.22 -18.49 -0.28
N GLU A 66 -5.84 -19.66 -0.14
CA GLU A 66 -5.77 -20.45 1.08
C GLU A 66 -4.36 -21.01 1.30
N ASN A 67 -3.71 -21.50 0.25
CA ASN A 67 -2.31 -21.96 0.30
C ASN A 67 -1.32 -20.84 0.62
N LEU A 68 -1.65 -19.59 0.23
CA LEU A 68 -0.86 -18.40 0.54
C LEU A 68 -1.25 -17.75 1.88
N GLU A 69 -2.19 -18.35 2.62
CA GLU A 69 -2.70 -17.84 3.90
C GLU A 69 -3.22 -16.40 3.85
N TYR A 70 -3.78 -15.97 2.71
CA TYR A 70 -4.27 -14.60 2.56
C TYR A 70 -5.49 -14.34 3.45
N PRO A 71 -5.55 -13.20 4.17
CA PRO A 71 -6.76 -12.77 4.86
C PRO A 71 -7.86 -12.40 3.84
N SER A 72 -9.13 -12.50 4.25
CA SER A 72 -10.30 -12.28 3.37
C SER A 72 -10.23 -10.99 2.55
N SER A 73 -9.80 -9.90 3.16
CA SER A 73 -9.66 -8.59 2.51
C SER A 73 -8.62 -8.59 1.39
N LEU A 74 -7.46 -9.20 1.62
CA LEU A 74 -6.43 -9.36 0.60
C LEU A 74 -6.91 -10.26 -0.54
N ARG A 75 -7.68 -11.32 -0.24
CA ARG A 75 -8.28 -12.17 -1.30
C ARG A 75 -9.20 -11.37 -2.21
N VAL A 76 -10.09 -10.56 -1.63
CA VAL A 76 -11.00 -9.70 -2.40
C VAL A 76 -10.21 -8.70 -3.24
N PHE A 77 -9.25 -8.01 -2.63
CA PHE A 77 -8.40 -7.06 -3.34
C PHE A 77 -7.65 -7.72 -4.50
N GLN A 78 -6.97 -8.84 -4.26
CA GLN A 78 -6.19 -9.54 -5.28
C GLN A 78 -7.08 -10.08 -6.41
N ALA A 79 -8.27 -10.61 -6.10
CA ALA A 79 -9.22 -11.08 -7.10
C ALA A 79 -9.64 -9.97 -8.07
N THR A 80 -9.80 -8.73 -7.58
CA THR A 80 -10.18 -7.59 -8.43
C THR A 80 -9.09 -7.19 -9.43
N THR A 81 -7.83 -7.57 -9.21
CA THR A 81 -6.76 -7.29 -10.19
C THR A 81 -6.92 -8.08 -11.50
N TYR A 82 -7.72 -9.14 -11.47
CA TYR A 82 -8.03 -10.00 -12.62
C TYR A 82 -9.28 -9.55 -13.39
N PHE A 83 -9.94 -8.48 -12.93
CA PHE A 83 -11.14 -7.93 -13.57
C PHE A 83 -10.79 -7.07 -14.79
N ASN A 84 -11.70 -7.02 -15.75
CA ASN A 84 -11.72 -6.02 -16.80
C ASN A 84 -12.46 -4.74 -16.34
N ASP A 85 -12.48 -3.70 -17.17
CA ASP A 85 -13.07 -2.40 -16.82
C ASP A 85 -14.55 -2.49 -16.38
N GLU A 86 -15.34 -3.38 -16.98
CA GLU A 86 -16.75 -3.58 -16.63
C GLU A 86 -16.90 -4.21 -15.23
N GLN A 87 -16.16 -5.28 -14.94
CA GLN A 87 -16.23 -5.92 -13.62
C GLN A 87 -15.62 -5.03 -12.53
N GLN A 88 -14.60 -4.24 -12.86
CA GLN A 88 -14.05 -3.26 -11.94
C GLN A 88 -15.10 -2.21 -11.57
N LEU A 89 -15.86 -1.71 -12.54
CA LEU A 89 -16.95 -0.76 -12.30
C LEU A 89 -18.05 -1.37 -11.41
N TRP A 90 -18.43 -2.62 -11.66
CA TRP A 90 -19.38 -3.34 -10.82
C TRP A 90 -18.88 -3.49 -9.38
N TYR A 91 -17.60 -3.85 -9.19
CA TYR A 91 -17.01 -3.97 -7.87
C TYR A 91 -17.03 -2.64 -7.12
N GLU A 92 -16.65 -1.54 -7.77
CA GLU A 92 -16.67 -0.21 -7.15
C GLU A 92 -18.06 0.21 -6.66
N GLN A 93 -19.12 -0.21 -7.36
CA GLN A 93 -20.51 0.06 -6.97
C GLN A 93 -20.99 -0.83 -5.80
N THR A 94 -20.42 -2.02 -5.65
CA THR A 94 -20.88 -3.03 -4.68
C THR A 94 -19.94 -3.26 -3.51
N LYS A 95 -18.74 -2.67 -3.52
CA LYS A 95 -17.69 -2.89 -2.51
C LYS A 95 -18.14 -2.60 -1.07
N ALA A 96 -19.02 -1.62 -0.88
CA ALA A 96 -19.56 -1.29 0.44
C ALA A 96 -20.44 -2.41 1.00
N GLU A 97 -21.18 -3.10 0.13
CA GLU A 97 -21.97 -4.27 0.52
C GLU A 97 -21.08 -5.49 0.74
N ILE A 98 -20.05 -5.66 -0.10
CA ILE A 98 -19.07 -6.76 0.02
C ILE A 98 -18.31 -6.68 1.35
N ASN A 99 -17.98 -5.46 1.80
CA ASN A 99 -17.32 -5.20 3.08
C ASN A 99 -16.04 -6.04 3.31
N ASN A 100 -15.26 -6.23 2.23
CA ASN A 100 -14.03 -7.05 2.22
C ASN A 100 -14.18 -8.49 2.71
N ASP A 101 -15.41 -9.03 2.73
CA ASP A 101 -15.70 -10.41 3.08
C ASP A 101 -15.60 -11.31 1.84
N TRP A 102 -14.74 -12.34 1.91
CA TRP A 102 -14.45 -13.22 0.77
C TRP A 102 -15.68 -14.04 0.34
N SER A 103 -16.43 -14.58 1.30
CA SER A 103 -17.63 -15.38 1.01
C SER A 103 -18.70 -14.51 0.37
N HIS A 104 -18.92 -13.30 0.90
CA HIS A 104 -19.90 -12.37 0.37
C HIS A 104 -19.50 -11.85 -1.02
N PHE A 105 -18.21 -11.60 -1.25
CA PHE A 105 -17.66 -11.28 -2.57
C PHE A 105 -17.99 -12.37 -3.59
N CYS A 106 -17.69 -13.65 -3.28
CA CYS A 106 -17.96 -14.77 -4.17
C CYS A 106 -19.44 -14.88 -4.52
N ASP A 107 -20.33 -14.78 -3.53
CA ASP A 107 -21.77 -14.87 -3.74
C ASP A 107 -22.33 -13.73 -4.61
N ARG A 108 -21.84 -12.51 -4.39
CA ARG A 108 -22.24 -11.33 -5.17
C ARG A 108 -21.74 -11.41 -6.61
N LEU A 109 -20.51 -11.86 -6.82
CA LEU A 109 -19.94 -12.03 -8.15
C LEU A 109 -20.70 -13.10 -8.95
N LYS A 110 -20.99 -14.26 -8.33
CA LYS A 110 -21.79 -15.32 -8.97
C LYS A 110 -23.17 -14.80 -9.39
N ARG A 111 -23.87 -14.10 -8.51
CA ARG A 111 -25.18 -13.49 -8.82
C ARG A 111 -25.08 -12.51 -9.98
N HIS A 112 -24.10 -11.61 -9.95
CA HIS A 112 -23.89 -10.63 -11.03
C HIS A 112 -23.70 -11.30 -12.39
N ILE A 113 -22.85 -12.34 -12.46
CA ILE A 113 -22.60 -13.09 -13.70
C ILE A 113 -23.85 -13.84 -14.17
N GLN A 114 -24.59 -14.48 -13.26
CA GLN A 114 -25.85 -15.16 -13.59
C GLN A 114 -26.92 -14.19 -14.11
N ASP A 115 -27.03 -13.00 -13.53
CA ASP A 115 -27.98 -11.98 -13.99
C ASP A 115 -27.63 -11.45 -15.37
N ARG A 116 -26.33 -11.28 -15.65
CA ARG A 116 -25.83 -10.95 -17.00
C ARG A 116 -26.19 -12.04 -18.02
N GLN A 117 -26.00 -13.31 -17.68
CA GLN A 117 -26.33 -14.44 -18.57
C GLN A 117 -27.84 -14.61 -18.82
N LYS A 118 -28.69 -14.22 -17.87
CA LYS A 118 -30.16 -14.29 -18.01
C LYS A 118 -30.75 -13.17 -18.85
N THR A 119 -30.03 -12.06 -19.02
CA THR A 119 -30.52 -10.92 -19.79
C THR A 119 -30.42 -11.26 -21.28
N PRO A 120 -31.54 -11.50 -22.00
CA PRO A 120 -31.50 -11.88 -23.40
C PRO A 120 -30.98 -10.69 -24.19
N ILE A 121 -29.85 -10.86 -24.88
CA ILE A 121 -29.24 -9.84 -25.74
C ILE A 121 -30.14 -9.66 -26.97
N ASN A 122 -31.19 -8.84 -26.83
CA ASN A 122 -31.85 -8.18 -27.95
C ASN A 122 -31.17 -6.83 -28.17
N SER A 123 -29.92 -6.84 -28.61
CA SER A 123 -29.24 -5.63 -29.08
C SER A 123 -28.34 -5.96 -30.26
N SER A 124 -28.95 -5.80 -31.42
CA SER A 124 -28.29 -5.58 -32.70
C SER A 124 -27.23 -4.48 -32.62
N SER A 125 -26.02 -4.81 -33.10
CA SER A 125 -25.10 -3.92 -33.82
C SER A 125 -24.62 -2.64 -33.13
N MET A 126 -23.37 -2.66 -32.67
CA MET A 126 -22.35 -1.77 -33.24
C MET A 126 -20.98 -2.42 -33.14
N ASN A 127 -20.49 -2.90 -34.28
CA ASN A 127 -19.08 -3.22 -34.48
C ASN A 127 -18.29 -1.90 -34.40
N HIS A 128 -17.84 -1.53 -33.21
CA HIS A 128 -16.66 -0.71 -33.08
C HIS A 128 -15.46 -1.65 -33.06
N SER A 129 -14.74 -1.66 -34.18
CA SER A 129 -13.40 -2.22 -34.27
C SER A 129 -12.59 -1.70 -33.09
N LEU A 130 -12.29 -2.56 -32.12
CA LEU A 130 -11.28 -2.25 -31.14
C LEU A 130 -9.96 -2.03 -31.90
N PRO A 131 -9.21 -0.96 -31.60
CA PRO A 131 -7.85 -0.87 -32.06
C PRO A 131 -7.11 -2.07 -31.48
N ASP A 132 -6.28 -2.68 -32.32
CA ASP A 132 -5.40 -3.81 -32.02
C ASP A 132 -4.49 -3.44 -30.83
N ILE A 133 -4.89 -3.75 -29.59
CA ILE A 133 -4.12 -3.45 -28.36
C ILE A 133 -3.09 -4.56 -28.14
N ASN A 134 -2.12 -4.63 -29.04
CA ASN A 134 -0.85 -5.30 -28.80
C ASN A 134 0.10 -4.36 -28.04
N GLU A 135 -0.22 -3.97 -26.79
CA GLU A 135 0.79 -3.43 -25.85
C GLU A 135 0.30 -3.18 -24.39
N ILE A 136 -0.61 -4.00 -23.83
CA ILE A 136 -0.80 -3.97 -22.37
C ILE A 136 0.34 -4.76 -21.73
N THR A 137 1.48 -4.10 -21.54
CA THR A 137 2.43 -4.55 -20.51
C THR A 137 1.64 -4.56 -19.21
N SER A 138 1.44 -5.73 -18.59
CA SER A 138 0.71 -5.83 -17.32
C SER A 138 1.26 -4.81 -16.32
N LEU A 139 0.39 -4.23 -15.47
CA LEU A 139 0.81 -3.25 -14.46
C LEU A 139 2.02 -3.78 -13.66
N GLU A 140 2.01 -5.07 -13.32
CA GLU A 140 3.15 -5.78 -12.72
C GLU A 140 4.43 -5.67 -13.56
N ASN A 141 4.39 -5.99 -14.87
CA ASN A 141 5.57 -5.89 -15.75
C ASN A 141 6.08 -4.43 -15.86
N LEU A 142 5.18 -3.45 -15.87
CA LEU A 142 5.56 -2.03 -15.85
C LEU A 142 6.31 -1.69 -14.55
N ILE A 143 5.77 -2.11 -13.40
CA ILE A 143 6.41 -1.89 -12.11
C ILE A 143 7.77 -2.60 -12.04
N ASP A 144 7.83 -3.87 -12.40
CA ASP A 144 9.04 -4.70 -12.36
C ASP A 144 10.18 -4.14 -13.22
N THR A 145 9.86 -3.50 -14.34
CA THR A 145 10.87 -3.00 -15.29
C THR A 145 11.25 -1.54 -15.07
N LYS A 146 10.38 -0.72 -14.45
CA LYS A 146 10.58 0.73 -14.38
C LYS A 146 10.74 1.27 -12.95
N PHE A 147 10.35 0.52 -11.93
CA PHE A 147 10.31 1.03 -10.56
C PHE A 147 11.37 0.37 -9.68
N ILE A 148 11.95 1.17 -8.79
CA ILE A 148 12.83 0.65 -7.74
C ILE A 148 11.93 0.11 -6.62
N LYS A 149 12.16 -1.14 -6.22
CA LYS A 149 11.40 -1.78 -5.12
C LYS A 149 11.98 -1.40 -3.76
N TYR A 150 11.13 -1.33 -2.74
CA TYR A 150 11.54 -0.99 -1.37
C TYR A 150 11.51 -2.20 -0.46
N SER A 151 12.63 -2.48 0.21
CA SER A 151 12.79 -3.63 1.12
C SER A 151 12.55 -3.33 2.60
N GLY A 152 12.32 -2.06 2.96
CA GLY A 152 12.33 -1.61 4.36
C GLY A 152 13.65 -0.96 4.78
N ILE A 153 14.65 -0.91 3.89
CA ILE A 153 15.97 -0.33 4.15
C ILE A 153 16.17 0.91 3.27
N GLY A 154 16.71 1.97 3.85
CA GLY A 154 17.01 3.23 3.17
C GLY A 154 15.98 4.32 3.44
N ASP A 155 16.14 5.45 2.77
CA ASP A 155 15.28 6.63 2.97
C ASP A 155 13.91 6.40 2.32
N ALA A 156 12.94 6.04 3.18
CA ALA A 156 11.55 5.80 2.79
C ALA A 156 10.90 7.04 2.14
N LYS A 157 11.25 8.24 2.60
CA LYS A 157 10.69 9.50 2.06
C LYS A 157 11.23 9.77 0.67
N ALA A 158 12.53 9.59 0.47
CA ALA A 158 13.15 9.72 -0.84
C ALA A 158 12.60 8.67 -1.83
N TRP A 159 12.48 7.42 -1.40
CA TRP A 159 11.90 6.36 -2.21
C TRP A 159 10.46 6.66 -2.61
N LEU A 160 9.61 7.04 -1.66
CA LEU A 160 8.20 7.35 -1.94
C LEU A 160 8.06 8.53 -2.92
N LEU A 161 8.87 9.58 -2.74
CA LEU A 161 8.89 10.72 -3.65
C LEU A 161 9.32 10.32 -5.06
N GLN A 162 10.34 9.47 -5.18
CA GLN A 162 10.78 8.92 -6.47
C GLN A 162 9.66 8.12 -7.13
N THR A 163 9.02 7.20 -6.41
CA THR A 163 7.90 6.39 -6.89
C THR A 163 6.74 7.25 -7.38
N MET A 164 6.37 8.29 -6.63
CA MET A 164 5.32 9.23 -7.05
C MET A 164 5.69 9.99 -8.34
N ASN A 165 6.96 10.34 -8.51
CA ASN A 165 7.44 10.97 -9.75
C ASN A 165 7.39 9.98 -10.93
N GLN A 166 7.75 8.71 -10.71
CA GLN A 166 7.65 7.67 -11.73
C GLN A 166 6.19 7.40 -12.13
N PHE A 167 5.27 7.38 -11.17
CA PHE A 167 3.83 7.30 -11.48
C PHE A 167 3.37 8.43 -12.39
N LYS A 168 3.81 9.67 -12.14
CA LYS A 168 3.50 10.81 -13.01
C LYS A 168 4.12 10.65 -14.39
N GLN A 169 5.37 10.23 -14.47
CA GLN A 169 6.09 10.01 -15.73
C GLN A 169 5.42 8.95 -16.61
N HIS A 170 4.89 7.90 -15.98
CA HIS A 170 4.22 6.80 -16.67
C HIS A 170 2.70 6.97 -16.76
N GLY A 171 2.14 8.09 -16.29
CA GLY A 171 0.71 8.39 -16.40
C GLY A 171 -0.21 7.48 -15.59
N LEU A 172 0.28 6.85 -14.51
CA LEU A 172 -0.54 5.94 -13.69
C LEU A 172 -1.65 6.71 -12.97
N ARG A 173 -2.88 6.24 -13.14
CA ARG A 173 -4.08 6.72 -12.45
C ARG A 173 -4.08 6.26 -11.00
N ARG A 174 -4.85 6.94 -10.13
CA ARG A 174 -4.89 6.63 -8.68
C ARG A 174 -5.20 5.16 -8.36
N ILE A 175 -6.07 4.54 -9.14
CA ILE A 175 -6.41 3.12 -8.98
C ILE A 175 -5.21 2.22 -9.29
N GLU A 176 -4.45 2.51 -10.35
CA GLU A 176 -3.24 1.78 -10.75
C GLU A 176 -2.10 2.03 -9.77
N GLN A 177 -1.99 3.24 -9.22
CA GLN A 177 -1.03 3.56 -8.15
C GLN A 177 -1.32 2.74 -6.89
N PHE A 178 -2.59 2.56 -6.55
CA PHE A 178 -2.99 1.74 -5.41
C PHE A 178 -2.75 0.25 -5.66
N GLN A 179 -3.15 -0.25 -6.83
CA GLN A 179 -2.93 -1.62 -7.26
C GLN A 179 -1.44 -1.99 -7.40
N SER A 180 -0.55 -1.01 -7.58
CA SER A 180 0.88 -1.25 -7.74
C SER A 180 1.66 -1.40 -6.43
N ILE A 181 1.09 -1.03 -5.28
CA ILE A 181 1.75 -1.14 -3.97
C ILE A 181 2.37 -2.52 -3.71
N PRO A 182 1.66 -3.66 -3.85
CA PRO A 182 2.27 -4.96 -3.60
C PRO A 182 3.49 -5.24 -4.48
N PHE A 183 3.50 -4.75 -5.74
CA PHE A 183 4.62 -4.93 -6.67
C PHE A 183 5.82 -4.04 -6.34
N LEU A 184 5.59 -2.92 -5.65
CA LEU A 184 6.59 -1.93 -5.28
C LEU A 184 7.37 -2.27 -4.00
N LEU A 185 6.84 -3.17 -3.19
CA LEU A 185 7.44 -3.59 -1.92
C LEU A 185 8.12 -4.95 -2.08
N ILE A 186 9.16 -5.20 -1.31
CA ILE A 186 9.84 -6.50 -1.16
C ILE A 186 10.17 -6.72 0.33
N ASP A 187 10.56 -7.94 0.68
CA ASP A 187 11.06 -8.31 2.01
C ASP A 187 10.16 -7.81 3.17
N GLU A 188 10.76 -7.22 4.20
CA GLU A 188 10.07 -6.73 5.40
C GLU A 188 9.00 -5.67 5.10
N ALA A 189 9.20 -4.84 4.08
CA ALA A 189 8.21 -3.84 3.69
C ALA A 189 6.95 -4.45 3.10
N TYR A 190 7.09 -5.58 2.38
CA TYR A 190 5.94 -6.32 1.87
C TYR A 190 5.16 -6.98 3.01
N LEU A 191 5.85 -7.63 3.96
CA LEU A 191 5.20 -8.25 5.12
C LEU A 191 4.46 -7.21 5.96
N TRP A 192 5.07 -6.05 6.19
CA TRP A 192 4.40 -4.94 6.85
C TRP A 192 3.12 -4.52 6.12
N TYR A 193 3.17 -4.39 4.79
CA TYR A 193 1.99 -4.03 4.00
C TYR A 193 0.86 -5.05 4.15
N VAL A 194 1.16 -6.35 4.04
CA VAL A 194 0.16 -7.42 4.21
C VAL A 194 -0.48 -7.36 5.59
N GLY A 195 0.30 -7.12 6.64
CA GLY A 195 -0.21 -6.98 8.01
C GLY A 195 -1.07 -5.73 8.26
N HIS A 196 -1.04 -4.75 7.35
CA HIS A 196 -1.77 -3.47 7.50
C HIS A 196 -2.76 -3.20 6.35
N ILE A 197 -3.00 -4.16 5.47
CA ILE A 197 -3.78 -3.94 4.24
C ILE A 197 -5.20 -3.45 4.51
N ASP A 198 -5.83 -3.91 5.60
CA ASP A 198 -7.18 -3.50 6.02
C ASP A 198 -7.28 -2.00 6.34
N LEU A 199 -6.16 -1.38 6.70
CA LEU A 199 -6.08 0.05 7.01
C LEU A 199 -5.75 0.89 5.77
N ILE A 200 -5.40 0.24 4.66
CA ILE A 200 -4.92 0.87 3.43
C ILE A 200 -6.01 0.79 2.37
N THR A 201 -6.84 1.83 2.28
CA THR A 201 -7.97 1.90 1.33
C THR A 201 -7.61 2.54 -0.01
N ASN A 202 -6.45 3.20 -0.09
CA ASN A 202 -5.93 3.87 -1.28
C ASN A 202 -4.44 4.21 -1.11
N PHE A 203 -3.80 4.71 -2.18
CA PHE A 203 -2.38 5.08 -2.16
C PHE A 203 -2.03 6.19 -1.15
N GLU A 204 -2.98 7.08 -0.81
CA GLU A 204 -2.75 8.14 0.18
C GLU A 204 -2.68 7.56 1.61
N SER A 205 -3.62 6.68 1.97
CA SER A 205 -3.59 5.98 3.25
C SER A 205 -2.33 5.12 3.41
N PHE A 206 -1.89 4.47 2.32
CA PHE A 206 -0.60 3.77 2.27
C PHE A 206 0.54 4.73 2.58
N SER A 207 0.65 5.83 1.83
CA SER A 207 1.75 6.80 1.95
C SER A 207 1.89 7.34 3.39
N LYS A 208 0.76 7.62 4.05
CA LYS A 208 0.73 8.10 5.44
C LYS A 208 1.24 7.03 6.40
N LEU A 209 0.69 5.82 6.35
CA LEU A 209 1.09 4.71 7.22
C LEU A 209 2.55 4.28 6.98
N PHE A 210 2.96 4.24 5.71
CA PHE A 210 4.30 3.89 5.30
C PHE A 210 5.34 4.87 5.86
N LEU A 211 5.08 6.18 5.76
CA LEU A 211 5.96 7.17 6.35
C LEU A 211 5.95 7.11 7.89
N GLN A 212 4.83 6.84 8.53
CA GLN A 212 4.82 6.67 10.00
C GLN A 212 5.74 5.53 10.44
N GLN A 213 5.70 4.40 9.73
CA GLN A 213 6.53 3.24 10.02
C GLN A 213 8.01 3.48 9.75
N TYR A 214 8.35 3.95 8.54
CA TYR A 214 9.73 3.96 8.06
C TYR A 214 10.45 5.32 8.19
N SER A 215 9.77 6.39 8.63
CA SER A 215 10.44 7.67 8.94
C SER A 215 11.15 7.65 10.31
N SER A 216 10.90 6.66 11.15
CA SER A 216 11.48 6.54 12.50
C SER A 216 12.76 5.69 12.54
N THR A 217 13.05 4.94 11.47
CA THR A 217 14.24 4.09 11.34
C THR A 217 15.40 4.87 10.74
N SER A 218 16.07 5.67 11.57
CA SER A 218 17.45 6.13 11.29
C SER A 218 18.39 4.92 11.32
N PRO A 219 19.40 4.81 10.42
CA PRO A 219 20.37 3.72 10.48
C PRO A 219 21.18 3.77 11.79
N PRO A 220 21.53 2.62 12.39
CA PRO A 220 22.29 2.60 13.64
C PRO A 220 23.72 3.09 13.37
N ALA A 221 24.07 4.26 13.91
CA ALA A 221 25.45 4.68 14.03
C ALA A 221 26.16 3.77 15.06
N GLN A 222 27.08 2.94 14.57
CA GLN A 222 28.00 2.19 15.42
C GLN A 222 28.95 3.15 16.16
N ASN A 223 28.95 3.11 17.50
CA ASN A 223 30.14 2.81 18.34
C ASN A 223 30.00 3.30 19.81
N ASN A 224 30.01 2.31 20.72
CA ASN A 224 30.84 2.19 21.94
C ASN A 224 30.42 2.79 23.33
N ILE A 225 29.94 1.85 24.17
CA ILE A 225 30.15 1.56 25.63
C ILE A 225 29.40 2.36 26.75
N PRO A 226 29.24 1.82 28.00
CA PRO A 226 27.97 1.25 28.49
C PRO A 226 27.55 1.73 29.90
N ILE A 227 26.27 2.02 30.20
CA ILE A 227 25.78 1.99 31.61
C ILE A 227 24.30 1.54 31.66
N GLU A 228 24.13 0.33 32.19
CA GLU A 228 23.16 -0.11 33.20
C GLU A 228 21.77 0.58 33.31
N VAL A 229 20.75 -0.24 33.02
CA VAL A 229 19.40 -0.35 33.62
C VAL A 229 18.82 0.90 34.32
N ASP A 230 17.79 1.49 33.69
CA ASP A 230 16.52 1.70 34.40
C ASP A 230 15.36 1.92 33.41
N VAL A 231 14.25 1.22 33.66
CA VAL A 231 12.97 1.48 33.00
C VAL A 231 12.34 2.70 33.67
N PRO A 232 12.07 3.79 32.93
CA PRO A 232 10.72 4.34 33.06
C PRO A 232 10.15 4.94 31.76
N SER A 233 8.87 4.62 31.56
CA SER A 233 7.77 5.53 31.17
C SER A 233 8.01 6.57 30.08
N ILE A 234 7.29 6.35 28.97
CA ILE A 234 6.68 7.33 28.06
C ILE A 234 6.79 8.77 28.58
N SER A 235 7.73 9.52 28.02
CA SER A 235 7.73 10.98 28.04
C SER A 235 7.87 11.48 26.60
N ILE A 236 6.72 11.80 26.02
CA ILE A 236 6.59 12.55 24.77
C ILE A 236 7.17 13.95 25.03
N SER A 237 8.37 14.20 24.54
CA SER A 237 8.98 15.52 24.53
C SER A 237 8.93 16.08 23.11
N SER A 238 7.73 16.40 22.63
CA SER A 238 7.54 17.20 21.41
C SER A 238 7.56 18.68 21.78
N SER A 239 8.73 19.29 21.69
CA SER A 239 8.87 20.75 21.74
C SER A 239 8.45 21.36 20.39
N LEU A 240 7.17 21.63 20.20
CA LEU A 240 6.67 22.63 19.27
C LEU A 240 5.30 23.10 19.75
N SER A 241 5.28 24.26 20.40
CA SER A 241 4.09 24.88 20.98
C SER A 241 3.11 25.35 19.90
N THR A 242 2.34 24.44 19.32
CA THR A 242 1.13 24.76 18.55
C THR A 242 -0.06 24.80 19.52
N SER A 243 -0.90 25.83 19.41
CA SER A 243 -2.05 25.94 20.31
C SER A 243 -3.07 24.85 19.99
N HIS A 244 -3.79 24.33 20.98
CA HIS A 244 -4.81 23.27 20.82
C HIS A 244 -5.85 23.61 19.73
N LEU A 245 -6.13 24.90 19.52
CA LEU A 245 -7.00 25.40 18.46
C LEU A 245 -6.38 25.21 17.06
N GLN A 246 -5.07 25.44 16.89
CA GLN A 246 -4.36 25.23 15.62
C GLN A 246 -4.34 23.75 15.25
N GLN A 247 -4.11 22.86 16.21
CA GLN A 247 -4.15 21.41 15.99
C GLN A 247 -5.55 20.96 15.56
N THR A 248 -6.60 21.47 16.21
CA THR A 248 -8.00 21.13 15.88
C THR A 248 -8.39 21.60 14.48
N ILE A 249 -7.91 22.78 14.05
CA ILE A 249 -8.20 23.33 12.72
C ILE A 249 -7.40 22.62 11.64
N ALA A 250 -6.13 22.31 11.89
CA ALA A 250 -5.33 21.48 10.99
C ALA A 250 -5.98 20.09 10.81
N ASP A 251 -6.47 19.49 11.90
CA ASP A 251 -7.19 18.22 11.85
C ASP A 251 -8.53 18.35 11.10
N GLU A 252 -9.26 19.46 11.21
CA GLU A 252 -10.48 19.69 10.44
C GLU A 252 -10.21 19.90 8.94
N ILE A 253 -9.11 20.57 8.58
CA ILE A 253 -8.67 20.73 7.18
C ILE A 253 -8.34 19.35 6.58
N ILE A 254 -7.69 18.48 7.36
CA ILE A 254 -7.35 17.11 6.95
C ILE A 254 -8.58 16.20 6.90
N LYS A 255 -9.54 16.36 7.83
CA LYS A 255 -10.76 15.53 7.92
C LYS A 255 -11.83 15.93 6.91
N LYS A 256 -11.88 17.20 6.48
CA LYS A 256 -12.86 17.72 5.50
C LYS A 256 -12.14 18.47 4.37
N PRO A 257 -11.41 17.73 3.51
CA PRO A 257 -10.71 18.32 2.38
C PRO A 257 -11.70 19.03 1.45
N THR A 258 -11.37 20.26 1.07
CA THR A 258 -12.17 21.06 0.14
C THR A 258 -11.56 20.93 -1.25
N TYR A 259 -12.17 20.10 -2.09
CA TYR A 259 -11.69 19.86 -3.46
C TYR A 259 -12.10 20.97 -4.41
N PHE A 260 -11.28 21.18 -5.45
CA PHE A 260 -11.59 22.07 -6.57
C PHE A 260 -11.68 21.28 -7.87
N ARG A 261 -12.84 21.33 -8.52
CA ARG A 261 -13.21 20.57 -9.72
C ARG A 261 -13.21 21.43 -10.97
N GLY A 262 -12.40 22.50 -11.01
CA GLY A 262 -12.21 23.34 -12.19
C GLY A 262 -13.44 24.13 -12.58
N SER A 263 -13.91 23.98 -13.81
CA SER A 263 -14.97 24.81 -14.42
C SER A 263 -16.32 24.79 -13.67
N LYS A 264 -16.50 23.87 -12.72
CA LYS A 264 -17.72 23.74 -11.91
C LYS A 264 -17.69 24.51 -10.60
N ASP A 265 -16.52 24.99 -10.18
CA ASP A 265 -16.30 25.64 -8.90
C ASP A 265 -15.77 27.07 -9.12
N ASP A 266 -16.17 28.02 -8.28
CA ASP A 266 -15.59 29.36 -8.28
C ASP A 266 -14.21 29.33 -7.61
N VAL A 267 -13.16 29.57 -8.40
CA VAL A 267 -11.78 29.52 -7.91
C VAL A 267 -11.47 30.59 -6.87
N HIS A 268 -12.11 31.76 -6.93
CA HIS A 268 -11.89 32.84 -5.97
C HIS A 268 -12.56 32.50 -4.63
N GLU A 269 -13.79 32.02 -4.67
CA GLU A 269 -14.50 31.56 -3.46
C GLU A 269 -13.78 30.38 -2.79
N TRP A 270 -13.26 29.45 -3.60
CA TRP A 270 -12.51 28.30 -3.10
C TRP A 270 -11.19 28.71 -2.43
N LEU A 271 -10.39 29.57 -3.09
CA LEU A 271 -9.13 30.07 -2.54
C LEU A 271 -9.36 30.92 -1.29
N GLU A 272 -10.41 31.75 -1.25
CA GLU A 272 -10.73 32.57 -0.08
C GLU A 272 -11.07 31.70 1.14
N LYS A 273 -11.88 30.64 0.95
CA LYS A 273 -12.21 29.67 2.02
C LYS A 273 -10.98 28.92 2.50
N LEU A 274 -10.06 28.56 1.60
CA LEU A 274 -8.81 27.88 1.97
C LEU A 274 -7.85 28.81 2.70
N GLU A 275 -7.68 30.04 2.22
CA GLU A 275 -6.77 31.01 2.83
C GLU A 275 -7.21 31.36 4.26
N GLN A 276 -8.50 31.51 4.53
CA GLN A 276 -9.00 31.66 5.90
C GLN A 276 -8.58 30.49 6.80
N ARG A 277 -8.70 29.25 6.32
CA ARG A 277 -8.32 28.05 7.07
C ARG A 277 -6.80 27.93 7.25
N PHE A 278 -6.02 28.25 6.22
CA PHE A 278 -4.56 28.24 6.28
C PHE A 278 -4.02 29.30 7.25
N GLN A 279 -4.61 30.49 7.27
CA GLN A 279 -4.26 31.54 8.22
C GLN A 279 -4.54 31.12 9.66
N MET A 280 -5.70 30.49 9.91
CA MET A 280 -6.03 29.95 11.23
C MET A 280 -5.10 28.81 11.66
N ALA A 281 -4.65 27.98 10.72
CA ALA A 281 -3.71 26.89 10.95
C ALA A 281 -2.23 27.33 10.93
N LYS A 282 -1.95 28.61 10.63
CA LYS A 282 -0.60 29.18 10.44
C LYS A 282 0.27 28.37 9.46
N TRP A 283 -0.32 27.89 8.37
CA TRP A 283 0.43 27.16 7.35
C TRP A 283 1.35 28.08 6.56
N ASN A 284 2.56 27.61 6.28
CA ASN A 284 3.49 28.30 5.39
C ASN A 284 3.15 28.05 3.92
N ASP A 285 3.71 28.83 3.01
CA ASP A 285 3.37 28.78 1.59
C ASP A 285 3.65 27.41 0.95
N GLU A 286 4.68 26.69 1.40
CA GLU A 286 4.99 25.33 0.94
C GLU A 286 3.85 24.36 1.29
N GLN A 287 3.35 24.39 2.54
CA GLN A 287 2.22 23.57 2.99
C GLN A 287 0.93 23.93 2.26
N LYS A 288 0.69 25.23 2.01
CA LYS A 288 -0.46 25.71 1.24
C LYS A 288 -0.42 25.19 -0.20
N LEU A 289 0.71 25.36 -0.88
CA LEU A 289 0.91 24.89 -2.26
C LEU A 289 0.80 23.37 -2.36
N GLN A 290 1.39 22.64 -1.42
CA GLN A 290 1.27 21.20 -1.36
C GLN A 290 -0.19 20.78 -1.20
N TYR A 291 -0.93 21.41 -0.28
CA TYR A 291 -2.35 21.12 -0.09
C TYR A 291 -3.19 21.47 -1.31
N ILE A 292 -2.98 22.63 -1.94
CA ILE A 292 -3.69 23.01 -3.17
C ILE A 292 -3.42 21.96 -4.24
N SER A 293 -2.15 21.59 -4.47
CA SER A 293 -1.73 20.65 -5.51
C SER A 293 -2.37 19.26 -5.40
N ILE A 294 -2.62 18.79 -4.18
CA ILE A 294 -3.21 17.45 -3.94
C ILE A 294 -4.75 17.47 -3.94
N HIS A 295 -5.39 18.65 -3.83
CA HIS A 295 -6.85 18.80 -3.77
C HIS A 295 -7.51 19.32 -5.06
N LEU A 296 -6.74 19.46 -6.14
CA LEU A 296 -7.28 19.65 -7.50
C LEU A 296 -7.92 18.35 -8.02
N GLN A 297 -9.05 18.47 -8.69
CA GLN A 297 -9.85 17.37 -9.25
C GLN A 297 -10.40 17.75 -10.63
N GLY A 298 -10.81 16.73 -11.40
CA GLY A 298 -11.49 16.96 -12.68
C GLY A 298 -10.61 17.65 -13.72
N ASP A 299 -11.14 18.68 -14.36
CA ASP A 299 -10.45 19.51 -15.34
C ASP A 299 -9.44 20.48 -14.71
N ALA A 300 -9.57 20.83 -13.42
CA ALA A 300 -8.53 21.59 -12.71
C ALA A 300 -7.20 20.83 -12.55
N TYR A 301 -7.21 19.51 -12.81
CA TYR A 301 -6.03 18.66 -12.73
C TYR A 301 -5.36 18.43 -14.10
N ARG A 302 -5.99 18.87 -15.20
CA ARG A 302 -5.44 18.75 -16.56
C ARG A 302 -4.67 20.00 -16.95
#